data_AF-A0A3L7WP87-F1
#
_entry.id   AF-A0A3L7WP87-F1
#
_cell.length_a   1.000
_cell.length_b   1.000
_cell.length_c   1.000
_cell.angle_alpha   90.00
_cell.angle_beta   90.00
_cell.angle_gamma   90.00
#
_symmetry.space_group_name_H-M   'P 1'
#
loop_
_entity.id
_entity.type
_entity.pdbx_description
1 polymer ?
#
loop_
_entity_poly.entity_id
_entity_poly.type
_entity_poly.pdbx_seq_one_letter_code
_entity_poly.pdbx_strand_id
1 'polypeptide(L)'
;MVGAGSRPRRRVKALRRVARRALLAVAVLVALLALTLLLFLLPPVVHALLDLASAPALLGVEAPTAYALSDALVRDLLFGGAFDAQLGDEIFLSAAERSHLVDVGLLFRGLVLFGAGALALLSVLAIRRRRWVLRGVRDGAVLLGAGAALVGGAFLFAFDATFTAAHQLLFPAGTWTFNPATDRLVRLYPETFWVAAAIGFCAVLVVTAAAGFRAARRRRR
;
A
#
# COMPACT_ATOMS: atom_id res chain seq x y z
N MET A 1 -8.21 24.17 53.74
CA MET A 1 -7.95 24.80 52.42
C MET A 1 -7.66 23.71 51.40
N VAL A 2 -8.28 23.80 50.22
CA VAL A 2 -8.51 22.71 49.26
C VAL A 2 -7.28 22.44 48.37
N GLY A 3 -7.11 21.16 48.01
CA GLY A 3 -5.97 20.62 47.29
C GLY A 3 -5.68 21.25 45.92
N ALA A 4 -4.46 21.75 45.78
CA ALA A 4 -3.83 22.14 44.54
C ALA A 4 -2.51 21.35 44.40
N GLY A 5 -2.52 20.21 43.68
CA GLY A 5 -1.28 19.45 43.47
C GLY A 5 -1.33 18.22 42.58
N SER A 6 -2.52 17.68 42.27
CA SER A 6 -2.64 16.40 41.54
C SER A 6 -3.03 16.51 40.07
N ARG A 7 -3.39 17.71 39.58
CA ARG A 7 -3.91 17.93 38.22
C ARG A 7 -2.87 17.78 37.08
N PRO A 8 -1.62 18.29 37.18
CA PRO A 8 -0.65 18.22 36.07
C PRO A 8 -0.16 16.79 35.80
N ARG A 9 0.19 16.04 36.87
CA ARG A 9 0.69 14.66 36.78
C ARG A 9 -0.36 13.68 36.23
N ARG A 10 -1.65 13.90 36.50
CA ARG A 10 -2.75 13.09 35.93
C ARG A 10 -2.93 13.37 34.43
N ARG A 11 -2.87 14.63 33.99
CA ARG A 11 -2.95 15.01 32.56
C ARG A 11 -1.81 14.41 31.73
N VAL A 12 -0.57 14.48 32.23
CA VAL A 12 0.61 13.89 31.54
C VAL A 12 0.49 12.36 31.40
N LYS A 13 0.01 11.66 32.43
CA LYS A 13 -0.22 10.20 32.36
C LYS A 13 -1.32 9.83 31.37
N ALA A 14 -2.37 10.64 31.24
CA ALA A 14 -3.44 10.44 30.27
C ALA A 14 -2.94 10.66 28.83
N LEU A 15 -2.23 11.76 28.57
CA LEU A 15 -1.61 12.05 27.26
C LEU A 15 -0.67 10.92 26.80
N ARG A 16 0.21 10.44 27.68
CA ARG A 16 1.11 9.31 27.38
C ARG A 16 0.37 8.03 27.02
N ARG A 17 -0.80 7.78 27.60
CA ARG A 17 -1.62 6.60 27.27
C ARG A 17 -2.28 6.73 25.90
N VAL A 18 -2.76 7.92 25.54
CA VAL A 18 -3.34 8.21 24.22
C VAL A 18 -2.27 8.09 23.13
N ALA A 19 -1.12 8.75 23.30
CA ALA A 19 -0.02 8.71 22.34
C ALA A 19 0.45 7.27 22.06
N ARG A 20 0.62 6.46 23.12
CA ARG A 20 1.00 5.05 22.98
C ARG A 20 -0.04 4.21 22.22
N ARG A 21 -1.34 4.49 22.37
CA ARG A 21 -2.39 3.80 21.60
C ARG A 21 -2.40 4.24 20.14
N ALA A 22 -2.20 5.53 19.86
CA ALA A 22 -2.09 6.04 18.50
C ALA A 22 -0.91 5.40 17.77
N LEU A 23 0.28 5.36 18.40
CA LEU A 23 1.47 4.70 17.84
C LEU A 23 1.22 3.22 17.53
N LEU A 24 0.52 2.51 18.41
CA LEU A 24 0.16 1.11 18.18
C LEU A 24 -0.82 0.95 17.01
N ALA A 25 -1.80 1.84 16.90
CA ALA A 25 -2.75 1.83 15.78
C ALA A 25 -2.04 2.11 14.46
N VAL A 26 -1.13 3.10 14.43
CA VAL A 26 -0.28 3.41 13.26
C VAL A 26 0.60 2.22 12.89
N ALA A 27 1.24 1.56 13.86
CA ALA A 27 2.05 0.37 13.59
C ALA A 27 1.23 -0.75 12.95
N VAL A 28 0.00 -0.99 13.42
CA VAL A 28 -0.91 -1.97 12.79
C VAL A 28 -1.26 -1.54 11.36
N LEU A 29 -1.53 -0.26 11.16
CA LEU A 29 -1.88 0.30 9.85
C LEU A 29 -0.76 0.11 8.83
N VAL A 30 0.47 0.49 9.20
CA VAL A 30 1.66 0.37 8.34
C VAL A 30 1.99 -1.11 8.07
N ALA A 31 1.88 -1.99 9.07
CA ALA A 31 2.09 -3.42 8.88
C ALA A 31 1.06 -4.03 7.91
N LEU A 32 -0.23 -3.70 8.06
CA LEU A 32 -1.28 -4.20 7.16
C LEU A 32 -1.14 -3.64 5.75
N LEU A 33 -0.76 -2.37 5.62
CA LEU A 33 -0.49 -1.76 4.32
C LEU A 33 0.64 -2.50 3.60
N ALA A 34 1.78 -2.71 4.27
CA ALA A 34 2.92 -3.42 3.69
C ALA A 34 2.58 -4.87 3.31
N LEU A 35 1.86 -5.60 4.16
CA LEU A 35 1.42 -6.97 3.86
C LEU A 35 0.49 -7.02 2.65
N THR A 36 -0.44 -6.05 2.54
CA THR A 36 -1.37 -5.99 1.41
C THR A 36 -0.65 -5.58 0.12
N LEU A 37 0.32 -4.66 0.20
CA LEU A 37 1.18 -4.31 -0.94
C LEU A 37 1.91 -5.54 -1.47
N LEU A 38 2.53 -6.33 -0.60
CA LEU A 38 3.21 -7.57 -1.00
C LEU A 38 2.25 -8.62 -1.58
N LEU A 39 1.03 -8.73 -1.03
CA LEU A 39 0.00 -9.62 -1.58
C LEU A 39 -0.37 -9.25 -3.02
N PHE A 40 -0.49 -7.95 -3.32
CA PHE A 40 -0.84 -7.44 -4.64
C PHE A 40 0.31 -7.50 -5.66
N LEU A 41 1.53 -7.83 -5.23
CA LEU A 41 2.67 -8.09 -6.12
C LEU A 41 2.91 -9.58 -6.40
N LEU A 42 2.09 -10.48 -5.84
CA LEU A 42 2.20 -11.89 -6.17
C LEU A 42 1.89 -12.09 -7.66
N PRO A 43 2.70 -12.87 -8.40
CA PRO A 43 2.52 -13.05 -9.84
C PRO A 43 1.09 -13.43 -10.24
N PRO A 44 0.39 -14.38 -9.56
CA PRO A 44 -0.98 -14.71 -9.92
C PRO A 44 -1.97 -13.54 -9.79
N VAL A 45 -1.75 -12.64 -8.82
CA VAL A 45 -2.61 -11.46 -8.64
C VAL A 45 -2.34 -10.45 -9.74
N VAL A 46 -1.05 -10.17 -10.02
CA VAL A 46 -0.66 -9.21 -11.06
C VAL A 46 -1.09 -9.71 -12.43
N HIS A 47 -0.88 -10.99 -12.77
CA HIS A 47 -1.28 -11.57 -14.05
C HIS A 47 -2.80 -11.49 -14.25
N ALA A 48 -3.59 -11.82 -13.23
CA ALA A 48 -5.04 -11.67 -13.29
C ALA A 48 -5.49 -10.21 -13.53
N LEU A 49 -4.79 -9.24 -12.93
CA LEU A 49 -5.07 -7.82 -13.16
C LEU A 49 -4.64 -7.37 -14.56
N LEU A 50 -3.52 -7.87 -15.09
CA LEU A 50 -3.06 -7.61 -16.46
C LEU A 50 -4.06 -8.14 -17.49
N ASP A 51 -4.59 -9.34 -17.27
CA ASP A 51 -5.61 -9.94 -18.13
C ASP A 51 -6.93 -9.17 -18.10
N LEU A 52 -7.40 -8.85 -16.89
CA LEU A 52 -8.60 -8.02 -16.69
C LEU A 52 -8.47 -6.68 -17.41
N ALA A 53 -7.27 -6.11 -17.42
CA ALA A 53 -6.97 -4.84 -18.05
C ALA A 53 -6.66 -4.94 -19.55
N SER A 54 -6.67 -6.15 -20.13
CA SER A 54 -6.27 -6.41 -21.53
C SER A 54 -4.87 -5.88 -21.87
N ALA A 55 -3.96 -5.85 -20.89
CA ALA A 55 -2.61 -5.31 -21.05
C ALA A 55 -1.81 -5.99 -22.19
N PRO A 56 -1.86 -7.32 -22.39
CA PRO A 56 -1.17 -7.96 -23.53
C PRO A 56 -1.66 -7.42 -24.88
N ALA A 57 -2.97 -7.28 -25.05
CA ALA A 57 -3.57 -6.74 -26.27
C ALA A 57 -3.23 -5.27 -26.47
N LEU A 58 -3.25 -4.47 -25.40
CA LEU A 58 -2.84 -3.06 -25.44
C LEU A 58 -1.37 -2.92 -25.81
N LEU A 59 -0.49 -3.84 -25.41
CA LEU A 59 0.92 -3.85 -25.78
C LEU A 59 1.20 -4.45 -27.17
N GLY A 60 0.25 -5.20 -27.74
CA GLY A 60 0.45 -5.92 -28.99
C GLY A 60 1.39 -7.12 -28.85
N VAL A 61 1.42 -7.75 -27.67
CA VAL A 61 2.28 -8.91 -27.36
C VAL A 61 1.45 -10.07 -26.82
N GLU A 62 2.03 -11.26 -26.83
CA GLU A 62 1.40 -12.43 -26.19
C GLU A 62 1.35 -12.26 -24.66
N ALA A 63 0.34 -12.85 -24.02
CA ALA A 63 0.17 -12.75 -22.57
C ALA A 63 1.39 -13.22 -21.76
N PRO A 64 2.07 -14.34 -22.09
CA PRO A 64 3.29 -14.74 -21.39
C PRO A 64 4.41 -13.69 -21.47
N THR A 65 4.51 -12.95 -22.57
CA THR A 65 5.49 -11.87 -22.72
C THR A 65 5.16 -10.70 -21.80
N ALA A 66 3.88 -10.28 -21.75
CA ALA A 66 3.44 -9.22 -20.83
C ALA A 66 3.67 -9.60 -19.36
N TYR A 67 3.41 -10.86 -18.99
CA TYR A 67 3.67 -11.37 -17.64
C TYR A 67 5.17 -11.34 -17.31
N ALA A 68 6.02 -11.81 -18.22
CA ALA A 68 7.47 -11.82 -18.02
C ALA A 68 8.04 -10.40 -17.84
N LEU A 69 7.55 -9.44 -18.64
CA LEU A 69 7.89 -8.02 -18.48
C LEU A 69 7.46 -7.51 -17.11
N SER A 70 6.19 -7.72 -16.73
CA SER A 70 5.67 -7.32 -15.43
C SER A 70 6.43 -7.95 -14.27
N ASP A 71 6.72 -9.25 -14.32
CA ASP A 71 7.45 -9.98 -13.28
C ASP A 71 8.88 -9.44 -13.12
N ALA A 72 9.52 -9.04 -14.21
CA ALA A 72 10.82 -8.37 -14.16
C ALA A 72 10.74 -7.00 -13.47
N LEU A 73 9.76 -6.17 -13.83
CA LEU A 73 9.56 -4.87 -13.18
C LEU A 73 9.19 -5.00 -11.70
N VAL A 74 8.35 -5.98 -11.35
CA VAL A 74 7.98 -6.26 -9.95
C VAL A 74 9.20 -6.76 -9.16
N ARG A 75 10.08 -7.57 -9.75
CA ARG A 75 11.33 -7.99 -9.12
C ARG A 75 12.22 -6.77 -8.81
N ASP A 76 12.41 -5.88 -9.76
CA ASP A 76 13.21 -4.65 -9.57
C ASP A 76 12.57 -3.70 -8.56
N LEU A 77 11.23 -3.65 -8.50
CA LEU A 77 10.49 -2.92 -7.47
C LEU A 77 10.82 -3.47 -6.07
N LEU A 78 10.77 -4.79 -5.90
CA LEU A 78 11.01 -5.47 -4.62
C LEU A 78 12.47 -5.40 -4.16
N PHE A 79 13.42 -5.61 -5.07
CA PHE A 79 14.82 -5.86 -4.72
C PHE A 79 15.80 -4.75 -5.14
N GLY A 80 15.34 -3.80 -5.94
CA GLY A 80 16.22 -2.82 -6.59
C GLY A 80 16.66 -3.29 -7.96
N GLY A 81 16.60 -2.39 -8.94
CA GLY A 81 17.00 -2.65 -10.31
C GLY A 81 16.83 -1.41 -11.17
N ALA A 82 17.27 -1.51 -12.42
CA ALA A 82 17.25 -0.41 -13.39
C ALA A 82 15.97 -0.39 -14.25
N PHE A 83 15.06 -1.35 -14.05
CA PHE A 83 13.82 -1.53 -14.81
C PHE A 83 14.08 -1.69 -16.31
N ASP A 84 15.16 -2.38 -16.67
CA ASP A 84 15.68 -2.56 -18.03
C ASP A 84 15.27 -3.89 -18.69
N ALA A 85 14.08 -4.39 -18.32
CA ALA A 85 13.46 -5.55 -18.94
C ALA A 85 13.46 -5.43 -20.47
N GLN A 86 13.78 -6.52 -21.17
CA GLN A 86 13.92 -6.53 -22.63
C GLN A 86 12.62 -6.99 -23.30
N LEU A 87 12.29 -6.36 -24.44
CA LEU A 87 11.28 -6.84 -25.38
C LEU A 87 11.96 -7.03 -26.74
N GLY A 88 12.32 -8.27 -27.06
CA GLY A 88 13.24 -8.55 -28.17
C GLY A 88 14.65 -8.04 -27.83
N ASP A 89 15.24 -7.25 -28.73
CA ASP A 89 16.59 -6.69 -28.57
C ASP A 89 16.58 -5.24 -28.01
N GLU A 90 15.41 -4.74 -27.61
CA GLU A 90 15.25 -3.38 -27.07
C GLU A 90 14.85 -3.39 -25.59
N ILE A 91 15.30 -2.38 -24.87
CA ILE A 91 14.79 -2.08 -23.53
C ILE A 91 13.31 -1.71 -23.66
N PHE A 92 12.47 -2.41 -22.89
CA PHE A 92 11.03 -2.24 -22.90
C PHE A 92 10.63 -0.82 -22.50
N LEU A 93 11.11 -0.31 -21.37
CA LEU A 93 10.75 1.03 -20.88
C LEU A 93 11.74 2.11 -21.32
N SER A 94 11.21 3.28 -21.67
CA SER A 94 12.03 4.48 -21.92
C SER A 94 12.81 4.90 -20.66
N ALA A 95 13.84 5.74 -20.83
CA ALA A 95 14.62 6.25 -19.70
C ALA A 95 13.73 7.01 -18.68
N ALA A 96 12.72 7.75 -19.14
CA ALA A 96 11.80 8.48 -18.28
C ALA A 96 10.92 7.54 -17.44
N GLU A 97 10.34 6.51 -18.05
CA GLU A 97 9.53 5.49 -17.37
C GLU A 97 10.34 4.72 -16.32
N ARG A 98 11.59 4.36 -16.65
CA ARG A 98 12.50 3.68 -15.71
C ARG A 98 12.88 4.59 -14.54
N SER A 99 13.20 5.85 -14.79
CA SER A 99 13.50 6.82 -13.73
C SER A 99 12.32 6.94 -12.75
N HIS A 100 11.10 7.01 -13.27
CA HIS A 100 9.91 7.03 -12.43
C HIS A 100 9.78 5.76 -11.57
N LEU A 101 9.97 4.58 -12.17
CA LEU A 101 9.90 3.32 -11.42
C LEU A 101 11.02 3.18 -10.37
N VAL A 102 12.18 3.79 -10.57
CA VAL A 102 13.23 3.87 -9.53
C VAL A 102 12.72 4.64 -8.30
N ASP A 103 12.09 5.80 -8.52
CA ASP A 103 11.49 6.59 -7.43
C ASP A 103 10.38 5.80 -6.72
N VAL A 104 9.49 5.16 -7.48
CA VAL A 104 8.42 4.30 -6.96
C VAL A 104 9.00 3.13 -6.17
N GLY A 105 10.07 2.50 -6.66
CA GLY A 105 10.76 1.40 -5.99
C GLY A 105 11.39 1.82 -4.67
N LEU A 106 11.96 3.03 -4.58
CA LEU A 106 12.50 3.56 -3.33
C LEU A 106 11.38 3.77 -2.29
N LEU A 107 10.28 4.39 -2.69
CA LEU A 107 9.10 4.59 -1.84
C LEU A 107 8.53 3.24 -1.37
N PHE A 108 8.32 2.32 -2.31
CA PHE A 108 7.77 0.99 -2.05
C PHE A 108 8.61 0.20 -1.05
N ARG A 109 9.92 0.09 -1.28
CA ARG A 109 10.84 -0.64 -0.39
C ARG A 109 10.91 0.01 0.99
N GLY A 110 10.86 1.35 1.06
CA GLY A 110 10.71 2.08 2.32
C GLY A 110 9.46 1.65 3.10
N LEU A 111 8.30 1.67 2.45
CA LEU A 111 7.03 1.24 3.05
C LEU A 111 7.06 -0.21 3.54
N VAL A 112 7.62 -1.13 2.74
CA VAL A 112 7.77 -2.54 3.13
C VAL A 112 8.70 -2.69 4.33
N LEU A 113 9.84 -1.98 4.35
CA LEU A 113 10.79 -2.03 5.47
C LEU A 113 10.16 -1.49 6.76
N PHE A 114 9.49 -0.34 6.71
CA PHE A 114 8.76 0.20 7.86
C PHE A 114 7.64 -0.72 8.32
N GLY A 115 6.92 -1.36 7.39
CA GLY A 115 5.90 -2.36 7.68
C GLY A 115 6.45 -3.61 8.35
N ALA A 116 7.57 -4.14 7.89
CA ALA A 116 8.26 -5.26 8.51
C ALA A 116 8.71 -4.92 9.94
N GLY A 117 9.29 -3.72 10.15
CA GLY A 117 9.66 -3.23 11.48
C GLY A 117 8.45 -3.08 12.41
N ALA A 118 7.33 -2.57 11.89
CA ALA A 118 6.07 -2.46 12.64
C ALA A 118 5.52 -3.85 13.02
N LEU A 119 5.53 -4.80 12.09
CA LEU A 119 5.09 -6.18 12.33
C LEU A 119 5.96 -6.88 13.38
N ALA A 120 7.28 -6.73 13.31
CA ALA A 120 8.21 -7.26 14.32
C ALA A 120 7.92 -6.67 15.71
N LEU A 121 7.77 -5.34 15.80
CA LEU A 121 7.40 -4.65 17.05
C LEU A 121 6.09 -5.17 17.64
N LEU A 122 5.05 -5.29 16.80
CA LEU A 122 3.74 -5.80 17.20
C LEU A 122 3.82 -7.25 17.70
N SER A 123 4.64 -8.08 17.05
CA SER A 123 4.83 -9.48 17.41
C SER A 123 5.48 -9.61 18.78
N VAL A 124 6.55 -8.86 19.04
CA VAL A 124 7.21 -8.81 20.36
C VAL A 124 6.26 -8.29 21.44
N LEU A 125 5.48 -7.25 21.15
CA LEU A 125 4.50 -6.71 22.08
C LEU A 125 3.34 -7.68 22.35
N ALA A 126 2.95 -8.50 21.37
CA ALA A 126 1.86 -9.45 21.52
C ALA A 126 2.20 -10.54 22.55
N ILE A 127 3.47 -10.92 22.69
CA ILE A 127 3.95 -11.91 23.68
C ILE A 127 3.67 -11.42 25.11
N ARG A 128 4.01 -10.16 25.42
CA ARG A 128 3.94 -9.63 26.80
C ARG A 128 2.71 -8.79 27.10
N ARG A 129 2.07 -8.22 26.08
CA ARG A 129 1.00 -7.21 26.20
C ARG A 129 -0.17 -7.49 25.25
N ARG A 130 -0.51 -8.76 25.02
CA ARG A 130 -1.57 -9.21 24.09
C ARG A 130 -2.87 -8.40 24.14
N ARG A 131 -3.41 -8.17 25.35
CA ARG A 131 -4.65 -7.38 25.54
C ARG A 131 -4.52 -5.94 25.06
N TRP A 132 -3.32 -5.35 25.14
CA TRP A 132 -3.04 -3.99 24.72
C TRP A 132 -2.90 -3.91 23.19
N VAL A 133 -2.20 -4.88 22.58
CA VAL A 133 -2.11 -5.04 21.12
C VAL A 133 -3.49 -5.18 20.48
N LEU A 134 -4.37 -6.04 21.03
CA LEU A 134 -5.74 -6.20 20.54
C LEU A 134 -6.58 -4.91 20.58
N ARG A 135 -6.28 -3.97 21.49
CA ARG A 135 -6.95 -2.65 21.49
C ARG A 135 -6.45 -1.78 20.36
N GLY A 136 -5.14 -1.75 20.11
CA GLY A 136 -4.57 -1.05 18.97
C GLY A 136 -5.04 -1.60 17.63
N VAL A 137 -5.15 -2.93 17.50
CA VAL A 137 -5.75 -3.57 16.31
C VAL A 137 -7.17 -3.09 16.10
N ARG A 138 -7.99 -3.00 17.15
CA ARG A 138 -9.37 -2.51 17.02
C ARG A 138 -9.43 -1.06 16.54
N ASP A 139 -8.69 -0.17 17.20
CA ASP A 139 -8.76 1.26 16.92
C ASP A 139 -8.09 1.59 15.56
N GLY A 140 -7.01 0.88 15.22
CA GLY A 140 -6.37 0.95 13.90
C GLY A 140 -7.22 0.36 12.77
N ALA A 141 -7.95 -0.73 13.02
CA ALA A 141 -8.84 -1.34 12.02
C ALA A 141 -9.96 -0.39 11.58
N VAL A 142 -10.55 0.38 12.51
CA VAL A 142 -11.62 1.33 12.14
C VAL A 142 -11.07 2.44 11.24
N LEU A 143 -9.92 3.03 11.60
CA LEU A 143 -9.28 4.08 10.80
C LEU A 143 -8.84 3.56 9.43
N LEU A 144 -8.23 2.37 9.39
CA LEU A 144 -7.80 1.72 8.16
C LEU A 144 -8.99 1.43 7.23
N GLY A 145 -10.07 0.83 7.76
CA GLY A 145 -11.24 0.48 6.96
C GLY A 145 -11.94 1.71 6.39
N ALA A 146 -12.09 2.78 7.20
CA ALA A 146 -12.68 4.02 6.73
C ALA A 146 -11.81 4.72 5.68
N GLY A 147 -10.49 4.80 5.90
CA GLY A 147 -9.54 5.36 4.95
C GLY A 147 -9.48 4.58 3.64
N ALA A 148 -9.44 3.25 3.71
CA ALA A 148 -9.44 2.38 2.53
C ALA A 148 -10.74 2.52 1.73
N ALA A 149 -11.90 2.59 2.39
CA ALA A 149 -13.18 2.81 1.69
C ALA A 149 -13.21 4.17 0.97
N LEU A 150 -12.70 5.23 1.59
CA LEU A 150 -12.61 6.56 0.99
C LEU A 150 -11.67 6.57 -0.22
N VAL A 151 -10.45 6.04 -0.07
CA VAL A 151 -9.45 5.99 -1.15
C VAL A 151 -9.92 5.11 -2.30
N GLY A 152 -10.49 3.93 -2.00
CA GLY A 152 -11.04 3.04 -3.02
C GLY A 152 -12.19 3.68 -3.79
N GLY A 153 -13.08 4.41 -3.11
CA GLY A 153 -14.13 5.19 -3.75
C GLY A 153 -13.57 6.32 -4.63
N ALA A 154 -12.54 7.02 -4.17
CA ALA A 154 -11.89 8.08 -4.94
C ALA A 154 -11.27 7.56 -6.25
N PHE A 155 -10.53 6.43 -6.19
CA PHE A 155 -10.00 5.79 -7.39
C PHE A 155 -11.09 5.27 -8.34
N LEU A 156 -12.22 4.79 -7.81
CA LEU A 156 -13.34 4.29 -8.62
C LEU A 156 -14.11 5.41 -9.34
N PHE A 157 -14.35 6.55 -8.68
CA PHE A 157 -15.20 7.61 -9.23
C PHE A 157 -14.43 8.82 -9.79
N ALA A 158 -13.15 8.96 -9.46
CA ALA A 158 -12.34 10.12 -9.80
C ALA A 158 -10.87 9.71 -10.02
N PHE A 159 -10.63 8.72 -10.90
CA PHE A 159 -9.31 8.14 -11.15
C PHE A 159 -8.27 9.22 -11.47
N ASP A 160 -8.46 10.03 -12.52
CA ASP A 160 -7.48 11.02 -12.97
C ASP A 160 -7.08 12.03 -11.88
N ALA A 161 -8.09 12.55 -11.16
CA ALA A 161 -7.87 13.51 -10.09
C ALA A 161 -7.13 12.87 -8.91
N THR A 162 -7.51 11.63 -8.55
CA THR A 162 -6.89 10.88 -7.46
C THR A 162 -5.46 10.48 -7.80
N PHE A 163 -5.23 9.99 -9.02
CA PHE A 163 -3.91 9.65 -9.55
C PHE A 163 -3.00 10.88 -9.55
N THR A 164 -3.46 12.00 -10.11
CA THR A 164 -2.71 13.26 -10.15
C THR A 164 -2.35 13.75 -8.74
N ALA A 165 -3.31 13.80 -7.82
CA ALA A 165 -3.08 14.26 -6.46
C ALA A 165 -2.10 13.36 -5.70
N ALA A 166 -2.20 12.04 -5.85
CA ALA A 166 -1.27 11.10 -5.24
C ALA A 166 0.15 11.28 -5.78
N HIS A 167 0.31 11.43 -7.11
CA HIS A 167 1.63 11.57 -7.70
C HIS A 167 2.27 12.92 -7.38
N GLN A 168 1.52 14.02 -7.36
CA GLN A 168 2.02 15.33 -6.93
C GLN A 168 2.51 15.35 -5.48
N LEU A 169 1.90 14.55 -4.61
CA LEU A 169 2.31 14.42 -3.21
C LEU A 169 3.60 13.61 -3.05
N LEU A 170 3.80 12.61 -3.91
CA LEU A 170 4.85 11.59 -3.74
C LEU A 170 6.07 11.80 -4.63
N PHE A 171 5.91 12.48 -5.76
CA PHE A 171 6.93 12.59 -6.81
C PHE A 171 7.05 14.01 -7.35
N PRO A 172 8.25 14.42 -7.82
CA PRO A 172 8.43 15.71 -8.47
C PRO A 172 7.54 15.92 -9.70
N ALA A 173 7.22 17.17 -10.02
CA ALA A 173 6.44 17.49 -11.21
C ALA A 173 7.19 17.07 -12.49
N GLY A 174 6.46 16.49 -13.45
CA GLY A 174 7.00 16.09 -14.76
C GLY A 174 7.70 14.74 -14.81
N THR A 175 7.79 14.00 -13.71
CA THR A 175 8.48 12.69 -13.68
C THR A 175 7.55 11.48 -13.84
N TRP A 176 6.23 11.67 -13.88
CA TRP A 176 5.25 10.58 -13.77
C TRP A 176 4.09 10.65 -14.77
N THR A 177 4.10 11.62 -15.69
CA THR A 177 3.08 11.76 -16.75
C THR A 177 3.54 11.07 -18.02
N PHE A 178 2.78 10.08 -18.49
CA PHE A 178 3.09 9.29 -19.68
C PHE A 178 1.90 9.28 -20.63
N ASN A 179 2.17 9.18 -21.93
CA ASN A 179 1.18 9.15 -22.99
C ASN A 179 0.71 7.70 -23.25
N PRO A 180 -0.57 7.37 -22.99
CA PRO A 180 -1.10 6.02 -23.21
C PRO A 180 -1.00 5.51 -24.65
N ALA A 181 -0.86 6.41 -25.63
CA ALA A 181 -0.71 6.03 -27.03
C ALA A 181 0.71 5.56 -27.39
N THR A 182 1.74 5.96 -26.64
CA THR A 182 3.15 5.71 -26.99
C THR A 182 3.91 4.98 -25.90
N ASP A 183 3.65 5.31 -24.63
CA ASP A 183 4.48 4.91 -23.51
C ASP A 183 4.05 3.53 -23.00
N ARG A 184 5.03 2.65 -22.85
CA ARG A 184 4.80 1.21 -22.65
C ARG A 184 4.39 0.90 -21.21
N LEU A 185 4.80 1.70 -20.24
CA LEU A 185 4.47 1.55 -18.83
C LEU A 185 2.97 1.66 -18.57
N VAL A 186 2.33 2.69 -19.13
CA VAL A 186 0.89 2.93 -18.99
C VAL A 186 0.05 2.05 -19.92
N ARG A 187 0.66 1.42 -20.93
CA ARG A 187 0.02 0.33 -21.69
C ARG A 187 0.09 -1.02 -20.97
N LEU A 188 1.17 -1.27 -20.21
CA LEU A 188 1.31 -2.46 -19.36
C LEU A 188 0.42 -2.37 -18.12
N TYR A 189 0.35 -1.20 -17.49
CA TYR A 189 -0.51 -0.92 -16.34
C TYR A 189 -1.51 0.20 -16.68
N PRO A 190 -2.52 -0.08 -17.52
CA PRO A 190 -3.52 0.92 -17.90
C PRO A 190 -4.44 1.27 -16.73
N GLU A 191 -5.28 2.29 -16.91
CA GLU A 191 -6.23 2.73 -15.88
C GLU A 191 -7.06 1.57 -15.29
N THR A 192 -7.60 0.68 -16.13
CA THR A 192 -8.38 -0.48 -15.69
C THR A 192 -7.60 -1.37 -14.71
N PHE A 193 -6.29 -1.55 -14.92
CA PHE A 193 -5.42 -2.27 -14.00
C PHE A 193 -5.39 -1.57 -12.64
N TRP A 194 -5.14 -0.26 -12.62
CA TRP A 194 -5.01 0.52 -11.39
C TRP A 194 -6.31 0.66 -10.63
N VAL A 195 -7.44 0.85 -11.32
CA VAL A 195 -8.78 0.89 -10.71
C VAL A 195 -9.10 -0.45 -10.06
N ALA A 196 -8.92 -1.56 -10.80
CA ALA A 196 -9.17 -2.90 -10.27
C ALA A 196 -8.25 -3.24 -9.09
N ALA A 197 -6.96 -2.90 -9.20
CA ALA A 197 -5.99 -3.05 -8.12
C ALA A 197 -6.39 -2.23 -6.89
N ALA A 198 -6.77 -0.96 -7.05
CA ALA A 198 -7.19 -0.08 -5.95
C ALA A 198 -8.44 -0.60 -5.24
N ILE A 199 -9.45 -1.05 -6.00
CA ILE A 199 -10.68 -1.64 -5.44
C ILE A 199 -10.36 -2.92 -4.67
N GLY A 200 -9.62 -3.85 -5.30
CA GLY A 200 -9.22 -5.10 -4.67
C GLY A 200 -8.41 -4.87 -3.39
N PHE A 201 -7.44 -3.96 -3.46
CA PHE A 201 -6.57 -3.60 -2.35
C PHE A 201 -7.38 -3.05 -1.17
N CYS A 202 -8.28 -2.10 -1.45
CA CYS A 202 -9.14 -1.52 -0.43
C CYS A 202 -10.13 -2.55 0.15
N ALA A 203 -10.67 -3.45 -0.68
CA ALA A 203 -11.54 -4.53 -0.23
C ALA A 203 -10.81 -5.46 0.76
N VAL A 204 -9.57 -5.88 0.46
CA VAL A 204 -8.74 -6.69 1.36
C VAL A 204 -8.49 -5.96 2.68
N LEU A 205 -8.16 -4.68 2.64
CA LEU A 205 -7.95 -3.88 3.85
C LEU A 205 -9.23 -3.78 4.71
N VAL A 206 -10.38 -3.52 4.10
CA VAL A 206 -11.67 -3.44 4.78
C VAL A 206 -12.05 -4.79 5.41
N VAL A 207 -11.91 -5.90 4.68
CA VAL A 207 -12.20 -7.25 5.19
C VAL A 207 -11.26 -7.60 6.35
N THR A 208 -9.96 -7.34 6.21
CA THR A 208 -8.96 -7.62 7.24
C THR A 208 -9.20 -6.77 8.49
N ALA A 209 -9.54 -5.49 8.32
CA ALA A 209 -9.93 -4.61 9.40
C ALA A 209 -11.19 -5.12 10.13
N ALA A 210 -12.24 -5.51 9.39
CA ALA A 210 -13.46 -6.04 9.96
C ALA A 210 -13.23 -7.35 10.75
N ALA A 211 -12.40 -8.25 10.21
CA ALA A 211 -11.99 -9.48 10.88
C ALA A 211 -11.22 -9.20 12.19
N GLY A 212 -10.23 -8.30 12.13
CA GLY A 212 -9.47 -7.85 13.30
C GLY A 212 -10.35 -7.24 14.38
N PHE A 213 -11.31 -6.39 13.98
CA PHE A 213 -12.28 -5.79 14.88
C PHE A 213 -13.16 -6.83 15.58
N ARG A 214 -13.71 -7.79 14.82
CA ARG A 214 -14.54 -8.89 15.35
C ARG A 214 -13.75 -9.77 16.33
N ALA A 215 -12.52 -10.15 15.98
CA ALA A 215 -11.65 -10.95 16.84
C ALA A 215 -11.31 -10.22 18.16
N ALA A 216 -11.03 -8.92 18.09
CA ALA A 216 -10.77 -8.10 19.27
C ALA A 216 -12.01 -7.93 20.17
N ARG A 217 -13.23 -7.94 19.61
CA ARG A 217 -14.50 -7.86 20.37
C ARG A 217 -14.84 -9.16 21.08
N ARG A 218 -14.69 -10.31 20.40
CA ARG A 218 -15.02 -11.64 20.97
C ARG A 218 -14.18 -11.98 22.20
N ARG A 219 -12.90 -11.57 22.22
CA ARG A 219 -11.97 -11.84 23.34
C ARG A 219 -12.08 -10.87 24.52
N ARG A 220 -13.05 -9.95 24.50
CA ARG A 220 -13.38 -9.07 25.64
C ARG A 220 -14.61 -9.54 26.42
N ARG A 221 -15.41 -10.43 25.84
CA ARG A 221 -16.42 -11.21 26.54
C ARG A 221 -15.72 -12.43 27.13
#